data_AF-A0A7V8WK44-F1
#
_entry.id   AF-A0A7V8WK44-F1
#
_cell.length_a   1.000
_cell.length_b   1.000
_cell.length_c   1.000
_cell.angle_alpha   90.00
_cell.angle_beta   90.00
_cell.angle_gamma   90.00
#
_symmetry.space_group_name_H-M   'P 1'
#
loop_
_entity.id
_entity.type
_entity.pdbx_description
1 polymer ?
#
loop_
_entity_poly.entity_id
_entity_poly.type
_entity_poly.pdbx_seq_one_letter_code
_entity_poly.pdbx_strand_id
1 'polypeptide(L)'
;MITDRLSDLVGQALERAAAEGVVPLEGVPAIEFERPRRREHGDWSTNLALGLAKGAGNPRTLAQALAERMPASDLVESVDVAGPGFLNFHLSASWLHDVVTRAADEGSSFGRADSGSGTKVNIEYVSANPTGPINVVSGRHAAIGDAIANLLTAVGCEITREHYVNDAGGQLKLFGESIATHYLRHFGLPAELPDDGYRGAYVADLADEIVQEIGDELVHADPEKRTTALLELGLTRMLGRTRATLERFGTHFDVWTLEHSLHESGAVETALQRLGDRGYAQERDGALWFKATDLGDDKDRVLVRSNGAPTYLASDVAYFVHKFDRGFNRLIYLLGPDHHGTVARMLATAEALGYDRNRVEMHLVQVVTLSSGGTTLKASKRAGVIVALDELMDEVGTDAARYTFLTRAMESPLEFDIELVKQQAPENPVFYVQYAHARICSILRRADEEGIRFGGAGAPLDRLVHPSETELMRKLADYEEVVPEAAHLRAPQRIARYVDELAGAFSAFYRDCKVISEDTELSAERLKLCVATKRVIADALGLLGVTAPERM
;
A
#
# COMPACT_ATOMS: atom_id res chain seq x y z
N MET A 1 -4.17 23.47 1.97
CA MET A 1 -5.45 22.74 1.94
C MET A 1 -6.58 23.66 2.38
N ILE A 2 -7.85 23.30 2.10
CA ILE A 2 -9.02 24.09 2.53
C ILE A 2 -9.12 24.21 4.06
N THR A 3 -8.73 23.15 4.77
CA THR A 3 -8.70 23.08 6.23
C THR A 3 -7.70 24.06 6.85
N ASP A 4 -6.58 24.35 6.20
CA ASP A 4 -5.60 25.34 6.67
C ASP A 4 -6.23 26.75 6.66
N ARG A 5 -6.88 27.11 5.54
CA ARG A 5 -7.60 28.40 5.40
C ARG A 5 -8.72 28.52 6.43
N LEU A 6 -9.45 27.43 6.68
CA LEU A 6 -10.48 27.40 7.72
C LEU A 6 -9.89 27.54 9.13
N SER A 7 -8.74 26.89 9.38
CA SER A 7 -8.02 27.00 10.66
C SER A 7 -7.57 28.43 10.93
N ASP A 8 -7.10 29.15 9.91
CA ASP A 8 -6.73 30.57 10.01
C ASP A 8 -7.93 31.45 10.37
N LEU A 9 -9.09 31.22 9.74
CA LEU A 9 -10.32 31.97 10.03
C LEU A 9 -10.81 31.72 11.47
N VAL A 10 -10.77 30.46 11.92
CA VAL A 10 -11.14 30.08 13.29
C VAL A 10 -10.13 30.62 14.30
N GLY A 11 -8.84 30.59 13.99
CA GLY A 11 -7.77 31.19 14.80
C GLY A 11 -7.98 32.69 15.02
N GLN A 12 -8.32 33.44 13.97
CA GLN A 12 -8.63 34.87 14.08
C GLN A 12 -9.84 35.16 14.97
N ALA A 13 -10.88 34.33 14.91
CA ALA A 13 -12.02 34.52 15.82
C ALA A 13 -11.72 34.11 17.25
N LEU A 14 -10.87 33.10 17.47
CA LEU A 14 -10.35 32.78 18.80
C LEU A 14 -9.60 33.96 19.40
N GLU A 15 -8.71 34.58 18.63
CA GLU A 15 -7.96 35.78 19.06
C GLU A 15 -8.89 36.93 19.44
N ARG A 16 -9.92 37.19 18.61
CA ARG A 16 -10.95 38.21 18.90
C ARG A 16 -11.74 37.88 20.16
N ALA A 17 -12.19 36.63 20.29
CA ALA A 17 -12.96 36.18 21.45
C ALA A 17 -12.13 36.26 22.74
N ALA A 18 -10.83 35.98 22.66
CA ALA A 18 -9.91 36.10 23.77
C ALA A 18 -9.63 37.55 24.17
N ALA A 19 -9.44 38.44 23.19
CA ALA A 19 -9.25 39.88 23.44
C ALA A 19 -10.45 40.49 24.19
N GLU A 20 -11.65 39.94 23.99
CA GLU A 20 -12.89 40.35 24.66
C GLU A 20 -13.16 39.61 25.98
N GLY A 21 -12.26 38.71 26.40
CA GLY A 21 -12.40 37.93 27.64
C GLY A 21 -13.47 36.84 27.58
N VAL A 22 -13.91 36.44 26.38
CA VAL A 22 -14.92 35.38 26.18
C VAL A 22 -14.32 33.99 26.30
N VAL A 23 -13.06 33.81 25.84
CA VAL A 23 -12.35 32.53 25.85
C VAL A 23 -10.90 32.73 26.30
N PRO A 24 -10.34 31.91 27.22
CA PRO A 24 -8.91 31.94 27.51
C PRO A 24 -8.11 31.32 26.35
N LEU A 25 -6.97 31.94 25.98
CA LEU A 25 -6.04 31.36 24.97
C LEU A 25 -5.20 30.21 25.53
N GLU A 26 -5.13 30.05 26.85
CA GLU A 26 -4.38 28.98 27.48
C GLU A 26 -5.15 27.66 27.39
N GLY A 27 -4.51 26.61 26.88
CA GLY A 27 -5.12 25.28 26.76
C GLY A 27 -6.12 25.13 25.61
N VAL A 28 -6.09 26.01 24.60
CA VAL A 28 -6.89 25.84 23.37
C VAL A 28 -6.47 24.53 22.68
N PRO A 29 -7.40 23.61 22.42
CA PRO A 29 -7.10 22.36 21.71
C PRO A 29 -6.81 22.65 20.23
N ALA A 30 -6.22 21.68 19.54
CA ALA A 30 -6.02 21.76 18.09
C ALA A 30 -7.36 21.98 17.37
N ILE A 31 -7.35 22.84 16.35
CA ILE A 31 -8.51 23.08 15.50
C ILE A 31 -8.57 21.93 14.50
N GLU A 32 -9.47 20.98 14.75
CA GLU A 32 -9.68 19.84 13.86
C GLU A 32 -10.98 20.03 13.08
N PHE A 33 -10.93 19.69 11.79
CA PHE A 33 -12.08 19.74 10.90
C PHE A 33 -12.48 18.34 10.45
N GLU A 34 -13.78 18.09 10.42
CA GLU A 34 -14.36 16.84 9.92
C GLU A 34 -15.46 17.13 8.90
N ARG A 35 -15.72 16.17 8.01
CA ARG A 35 -16.87 16.22 7.10
C ARG A 35 -18.16 15.89 7.86
N PRO A 36 -19.19 16.76 7.85
CA PRO A 36 -20.46 16.45 8.48
C PRO A 36 -21.11 15.21 7.86
N ARG A 37 -21.74 14.37 8.68
CA ARG A 37 -22.46 13.17 8.18
C ARG A 37 -23.59 13.49 7.20
N ARG A 38 -24.16 14.69 7.29
CA ARG A 38 -25.23 15.16 6.43
C ARG A 38 -24.78 16.45 5.75
N ARG A 39 -24.98 16.52 4.44
CA ARG A 39 -24.61 17.69 3.62
C ARG A 39 -25.33 18.97 4.03
N GLU A 40 -26.53 18.85 4.59
CA GLU A 40 -27.30 19.98 5.12
C GLU A 40 -26.63 20.65 6.33
N HIS A 41 -25.64 20.00 6.95
CA HIS A 41 -24.85 20.55 8.05
C HIS A 41 -23.54 21.21 7.58
N GLY A 42 -23.43 21.60 6.31
CA GLY A 42 -22.26 22.30 5.76
C GLY A 42 -21.23 21.39 5.10
N ASP A 43 -20.16 22.01 4.60
CA ASP A 43 -19.04 21.36 3.92
C ASP A 43 -18.00 20.82 4.90
N TRP A 44 -17.86 21.50 6.04
CA TRP A 44 -16.89 21.21 7.11
C TRP A 44 -17.49 21.52 8.48
N SER A 45 -17.06 20.80 9.51
CA SER A 45 -17.41 21.08 10.90
C SER A 45 -16.21 21.02 11.81
N THR A 46 -16.21 21.80 12.88
CA THR A 46 -15.26 21.62 13.99
C THR A 46 -15.99 21.49 15.32
N ASN A 47 -15.46 20.63 16.19
CA ASN A 47 -15.92 20.42 17.56
C ASN A 47 -15.16 21.32 18.57
N LEU A 48 -14.36 22.28 18.10
CA LEU A 48 -13.50 23.14 18.91
C LEU A 48 -14.19 23.71 20.16
N ALA A 49 -15.43 24.18 20.03
CA ALA A 49 -16.16 24.76 21.17
C ALA A 49 -16.45 23.74 22.29
N LEU A 50 -16.62 22.45 21.96
CA LEU A 50 -16.74 21.37 22.94
C LEU A 50 -15.42 21.15 23.69
N GLY A 51 -14.29 21.28 22.99
CA GLY A 51 -12.97 21.22 23.59
C GLY A 51 -12.72 22.37 24.56
N LEU A 52 -13.06 23.60 24.14
CA LEU A 52 -12.93 24.83 24.94
C LEU A 52 -13.83 24.85 26.18
N ALA A 53 -15.03 24.27 26.08
CA ALA A 53 -15.98 24.23 27.19
C ALA A 53 -15.44 23.58 28.46
N LYS A 54 -14.40 22.72 28.36
CA LYS A 54 -13.73 22.14 29.52
C LYS A 54 -13.08 23.18 30.44
N GLY A 55 -12.84 24.41 29.97
CA GLY A 55 -12.28 25.52 30.75
C GLY A 55 -13.05 26.85 30.68
N ALA A 56 -14.09 26.98 29.83
CA ALA A 56 -14.67 28.29 29.48
C ALA A 56 -16.22 28.37 29.45
N GLY A 57 -16.94 27.37 29.95
CA GLY A 57 -18.41 27.44 30.11
C GLY A 57 -19.22 26.58 29.12
N ASN A 58 -20.40 27.04 28.70
CA ASN A 58 -21.31 26.24 27.87
C ASN A 58 -20.81 26.15 26.41
N PRO A 59 -20.63 24.94 25.84
CA PRO A 59 -20.05 24.79 24.50
C PRO A 59 -20.88 25.41 23.38
N ARG A 60 -22.21 25.43 23.49
CA ARG A 60 -23.06 26.06 22.49
C ARG A 60 -22.92 27.58 22.50
N THR A 61 -22.81 28.17 23.69
CA THR A 61 -22.54 29.62 23.84
C THR A 61 -21.17 29.99 23.29
N LEU A 62 -20.16 29.15 23.54
CA LEU A 62 -18.82 29.33 22.97
C LEU A 62 -18.82 29.23 21.44
N ALA A 63 -19.53 28.25 20.88
CA ALA A 63 -19.68 28.13 19.43
C ALA A 63 -20.38 29.35 18.83
N GLN A 64 -21.45 29.86 19.46
CA GLN A 64 -22.12 31.09 19.01
C GLN A 64 -21.17 32.29 19.05
N ALA A 65 -20.42 32.45 20.15
CA ALA A 65 -19.47 33.53 20.27
C ALA A 65 -18.36 33.49 19.21
N LEU A 66 -17.87 32.29 18.86
CA LEU A 66 -16.89 32.10 17.79
C LEU A 66 -17.51 32.39 16.42
N ALA A 67 -18.70 31.88 16.14
CA ALA A 67 -19.41 32.12 14.87
C ALA A 67 -19.65 33.62 14.62
N GLU A 68 -20.08 34.36 15.64
CA GLU A 68 -20.29 35.83 15.57
C GLU A 68 -19.01 36.63 15.32
N ARG A 69 -17.84 36.07 15.70
CA ARG A 69 -16.53 36.72 15.58
C ARG A 69 -15.74 36.28 14.36
N MET A 70 -16.31 35.40 13.54
CA MET A 70 -15.71 34.98 12.27
C MET A 70 -15.36 36.22 11.42
N PRO A 71 -14.14 36.30 10.88
CA PRO A 71 -13.81 37.33 9.89
C PRO A 71 -14.66 37.15 8.63
N ALA A 72 -14.99 38.27 7.97
CA ALA A 72 -15.55 38.22 6.63
C ALA A 72 -14.57 37.50 5.69
N SER A 73 -15.10 36.65 4.81
CA SER A 73 -14.32 35.78 3.96
C SER A 73 -15.07 35.48 2.67
N ASP A 74 -14.39 35.53 1.54
CA ASP A 74 -14.96 35.10 0.25
C ASP A 74 -15.13 33.57 0.19
N LEU A 75 -14.51 32.84 1.14
CA LEU A 75 -14.55 31.39 1.20
C LEU A 75 -15.76 30.85 1.98
N VAL A 76 -16.18 31.52 3.06
CA VAL A 76 -17.21 31.03 3.99
C VAL A 76 -18.47 31.89 3.82
N GLU A 77 -19.55 31.28 3.33
CA GLU A 77 -20.85 31.95 3.18
C GLU A 77 -21.58 32.10 4.52
N SER A 78 -21.57 31.03 5.33
CA SER A 78 -22.16 31.04 6.66
C SER A 78 -21.50 30.04 7.60
N VAL A 79 -21.64 30.30 8.91
CA VAL A 79 -21.24 29.38 9.97
C VAL A 79 -22.44 29.14 10.89
N ASP A 80 -22.96 27.93 10.89
CA ASP A 80 -24.10 27.52 11.71
C ASP A 80 -23.64 26.79 12.97
N VAL A 81 -24.33 27.04 14.09
CA VAL A 81 -24.07 26.33 15.34
C VAL A 81 -25.08 25.20 15.53
N ALA A 82 -24.59 23.96 15.48
CA ALA A 82 -25.41 22.75 15.59
C ALA A 82 -25.19 21.98 16.90
N GLY A 83 -26.26 21.31 17.35
CA GLY A 83 -26.22 20.39 18.49
C GLY A 83 -25.58 20.98 19.77
N PRO A 84 -24.63 20.27 20.41
CA PRO A 84 -23.99 20.73 21.65
C PRO A 84 -22.98 21.87 21.47
N GLY A 85 -22.63 22.27 20.24
CA GLY A 85 -21.63 23.31 19.97
C GLY A 85 -20.73 23.04 18.76
N PHE A 86 -21.21 22.32 17.75
CA PHE A 86 -20.48 22.16 16.50
C PHE A 86 -20.59 23.44 15.67
N LEU A 87 -19.46 23.88 15.11
CA LEU A 87 -19.39 24.99 14.16
C LEU A 87 -19.38 24.39 12.75
N ASN A 88 -20.46 24.56 12.01
CA ASN A 88 -20.67 24.03 10.68
C ASN A 88 -20.45 25.12 9.63
N PHE A 89 -19.51 24.91 8.72
CA PHE A 89 -19.11 25.89 7.71
C PHE A 89 -19.79 25.55 6.38
N HIS A 90 -20.51 26.52 5.84
CA HIS A 90 -21.01 26.50 4.47
C HIS A 90 -20.08 27.37 3.62
N LEU A 91 -19.43 26.76 2.64
CA LEU A 91 -18.43 27.40 1.82
C LEU A 91 -19.02 27.89 0.49
N SER A 92 -18.44 28.95 -0.06
CA SER A 92 -18.89 29.50 -1.34
C SER A 92 -18.51 28.61 -2.51
N ALA A 93 -19.36 28.49 -3.53
CA ALA A 93 -19.11 27.60 -4.69
C ALA A 93 -17.70 27.76 -5.31
N SER A 94 -17.10 28.95 -5.20
CA SER A 94 -15.72 29.24 -5.60
C SER A 94 -14.66 28.29 -5.04
N TRP A 95 -14.88 27.70 -3.85
CA TRP A 95 -13.92 26.75 -3.26
C TRP A 95 -13.78 25.47 -4.09
N LEU A 96 -14.88 25.00 -4.69
CA LEU A 96 -14.85 23.84 -5.60
C LEU A 96 -14.19 24.19 -6.93
N HIS A 97 -14.34 25.43 -7.40
CA HIS A 97 -13.68 25.90 -8.61
C HIS A 97 -12.15 25.97 -8.44
N ASP A 98 -11.69 26.39 -7.25
CA ASP A 98 -10.28 26.35 -6.88
C ASP A 98 -9.75 24.92 -6.90
N VAL A 99 -10.48 23.96 -6.31
CA VAL A 99 -10.13 22.53 -6.35
C VAL A 99 -9.98 22.03 -7.80
N VAL A 100 -10.94 22.33 -8.68
CA VAL A 100 -10.86 21.93 -10.10
C VAL A 100 -9.63 22.53 -10.77
N THR A 101 -9.35 23.81 -10.52
CA THR A 101 -8.18 24.48 -11.10
C THR A 101 -6.88 23.85 -10.61
N ARG A 102 -6.75 23.64 -9.30
CA ARG A 102 -5.59 22.99 -8.70
C ARG A 102 -5.39 21.57 -9.22
N ALA A 103 -6.42 20.73 -9.23
CA ALA A 103 -6.35 19.38 -9.79
C ALA A 103 -5.98 19.38 -11.29
N ALA A 104 -6.51 20.33 -12.06
CA ALA A 104 -6.21 20.51 -13.47
C ALA A 104 -4.81 21.07 -13.75
N ASP A 105 -4.18 21.77 -12.81
CA ASP A 105 -2.89 22.44 -13.00
C ASP A 105 -1.73 21.67 -12.33
N GLU A 106 -1.89 21.31 -11.04
CA GLU A 106 -0.89 20.59 -10.22
C GLU A 106 -0.66 19.14 -10.68
N GLY A 107 -1.66 18.52 -11.34
CA GLY A 107 -1.53 17.16 -11.86
C GLY A 107 -1.28 16.13 -10.76
N SER A 108 -0.21 15.34 -10.87
CA SER A 108 0.15 14.32 -9.89
C SER A 108 0.59 14.87 -8.52
N SER A 109 0.80 16.19 -8.43
CA SER A 109 1.09 16.85 -7.14
C SER A 109 -0.18 17.14 -6.34
N PHE A 110 -1.36 17.15 -6.99
CA PHE A 110 -2.63 17.38 -6.32
C PHE A 110 -2.95 16.22 -5.36
N GLY A 111 -3.31 16.54 -4.12
CA GLY A 111 -3.58 15.55 -3.06
C GLY A 111 -2.35 14.90 -2.44
N ARG A 112 -1.14 15.27 -2.87
CA ARG A 112 0.10 14.91 -2.17
C ARG A 112 0.23 15.74 -0.89
N ALA A 113 0.90 15.19 0.10
CA ALA A 113 1.20 15.88 1.36
C ALA A 113 2.70 15.73 1.69
N ASP A 114 3.17 16.48 2.68
CA ASP A 114 4.55 16.36 3.19
C ASP A 114 4.55 15.99 4.68
N SER A 115 3.47 15.36 5.17
CA SER A 115 3.32 14.96 6.57
C SER A 115 4.30 13.86 7.01
N GLY A 116 4.91 13.16 6.05
CA GLY A 116 5.93 12.14 6.23
C GLY A 116 7.37 12.62 5.99
N SER A 117 7.58 13.91 5.68
CA SER A 117 8.91 14.46 5.36
C SER A 117 9.97 14.09 6.40
N GLY A 118 11.14 13.69 5.93
CA GLY A 118 12.25 13.27 6.79
C GLY A 118 12.07 11.91 7.47
N THR A 119 11.01 11.17 7.16
CA THR A 119 10.80 9.80 7.66
C THR A 119 11.31 8.78 6.64
N LYS A 120 12.35 8.04 7.02
CA LYS A 120 12.87 6.88 6.27
C LYS A 120 12.13 5.62 6.67
N VAL A 121 11.47 4.99 5.71
CA VAL A 121 10.68 3.77 5.91
C VAL A 121 11.26 2.64 5.10
N ASN A 122 11.51 1.51 5.74
CA ASN A 122 11.72 0.24 5.07
C ASN A 122 10.39 -0.52 5.03
N ILE A 123 9.98 -1.00 3.86
CA ILE A 123 8.83 -1.87 3.72
C ILE A 123 9.27 -3.19 3.10
N GLU A 124 9.00 -4.29 3.80
CA GLU A 124 9.28 -5.64 3.35
C GLU A 124 7.99 -6.40 3.03
N TYR A 125 7.98 -7.04 1.87
CA TYR A 125 6.85 -7.79 1.37
C TYR A 125 7.28 -8.81 0.30
N VAL A 126 6.37 -9.71 -0.07
CA VAL A 126 6.61 -10.92 -0.87
C VAL A 126 7.46 -11.95 -0.13
N SER A 127 8.75 -11.65 0.11
CA SER A 127 9.76 -12.48 0.79
C SER A 127 9.56 -13.99 0.56
N ALA A 128 9.29 -14.38 -0.69
CA ALA A 128 8.97 -15.76 -1.04
C ALA A 128 10.24 -16.60 -1.08
N ASN A 129 10.15 -17.86 -0.65
CA ASN A 129 11.28 -18.79 -0.72
C ASN A 129 11.74 -18.97 -2.18
N PRO A 130 13.06 -18.97 -2.45
CA PRO A 130 13.61 -19.08 -3.80
C PRO A 130 13.53 -20.49 -4.39
N THR A 131 12.69 -21.36 -3.82
CA THR A 131 12.56 -22.77 -4.21
C THR A 131 11.30 -23.04 -5.03
N GLY A 132 10.59 -22.01 -5.49
CA GLY A 132 9.37 -22.16 -6.28
C GLY A 132 8.95 -20.87 -6.98
N PRO A 133 8.03 -20.95 -7.96
CA PRO A 133 7.53 -19.77 -8.66
C PRO A 133 6.72 -18.86 -7.74
N ILE A 134 6.67 -17.57 -8.07
CA ILE A 134 5.79 -16.61 -7.42
C ILE A 134 4.34 -17.00 -7.68
N ASN A 135 3.56 -17.08 -6.61
CA ASN A 135 2.16 -17.49 -6.68
C ASN A 135 1.20 -16.31 -6.44
N VAL A 136 -0.10 -16.55 -6.62
CA VAL A 136 -1.15 -15.53 -6.46
C VAL A 136 -1.19 -14.90 -5.06
N VAL A 137 -0.89 -15.64 -3.99
CA VAL A 137 -0.83 -15.07 -2.63
C VAL A 137 0.33 -14.07 -2.53
N SER A 138 1.51 -14.46 -3.02
CA SER A 138 2.67 -13.56 -3.15
C SER A 138 2.37 -12.36 -4.06
N GLY A 139 1.57 -12.53 -5.12
CA GLY A 139 1.09 -11.45 -5.97
C GLY A 139 0.22 -10.43 -5.22
N ARG A 140 -0.68 -10.89 -4.34
CA ARG A 140 -1.43 -9.97 -3.46
C ARG A 140 -0.51 -9.20 -2.51
N HIS A 141 0.50 -9.86 -1.93
CA HIS A 141 1.49 -9.16 -1.11
C HIS A 141 2.26 -8.12 -1.91
N ALA A 142 2.65 -8.45 -3.14
CA ALA A 142 3.34 -7.55 -4.07
C ALA A 142 2.50 -6.29 -4.35
N ALA A 143 1.23 -6.45 -4.71
CA ALA A 143 0.33 -5.33 -5.00
C ALA A 143 0.12 -4.43 -3.76
N ILE A 144 -0.12 -5.02 -2.59
CA ILE A 144 -0.36 -4.26 -1.34
C ILE A 144 0.89 -3.51 -0.89
N GLY A 145 2.04 -4.20 -0.85
CA GLY A 145 3.30 -3.59 -0.41
C GLY A 145 3.74 -2.45 -1.31
N ASP A 146 3.63 -2.65 -2.62
CA ASP A 146 3.95 -1.61 -3.59
C ASP A 146 3.00 -0.41 -3.50
N ALA A 147 1.68 -0.64 -3.37
CA ALA A 147 0.72 0.45 -3.21
C ALA A 147 0.90 1.23 -1.89
N ILE A 148 1.25 0.55 -0.79
CA ILE A 148 1.60 1.23 0.47
C ILE A 148 2.87 2.06 0.30
N ALA A 149 3.90 1.53 -0.38
CA ALA A 149 5.13 2.26 -0.67
C ALA A 149 4.85 3.53 -1.50
N ASN A 150 3.99 3.43 -2.53
CA ASN A 150 3.57 4.56 -3.35
C ASN A 150 2.79 5.61 -2.54
N LEU A 151 1.89 5.17 -1.66
CA LEU A 151 1.15 6.05 -0.75
C LEU A 151 2.05 6.76 0.26
N LEU A 152 3.03 6.07 0.82
CA LEU A 152 3.96 6.70 1.75
C LEU A 152 4.88 7.71 1.04
N THR A 153 5.30 7.40 -0.18
CA THR A 153 6.02 8.35 -1.05
C THR A 153 5.15 9.58 -1.34
N ALA A 154 3.83 9.39 -1.54
CA ALA A 154 2.86 10.47 -1.78
C ALA A 154 2.75 11.49 -0.65
N VAL A 155 3.11 11.09 0.57
CA VAL A 155 3.08 11.93 1.76
C VAL A 155 4.47 12.40 2.20
N GLY A 156 5.50 12.21 1.36
CA GLY A 156 6.85 12.74 1.59
C GLY A 156 7.81 11.79 2.32
N CYS A 157 7.45 10.53 2.57
CA CYS A 157 8.37 9.56 3.16
C CYS A 157 9.45 9.11 2.15
N GLU A 158 10.66 8.85 2.66
CA GLU A 158 11.73 8.17 1.91
C GLU A 158 11.55 6.65 2.04
N ILE A 159 11.26 5.95 0.94
CA ILE A 159 10.93 4.51 0.97
C ILE A 159 12.08 3.64 0.46
N THR A 160 12.32 2.54 1.16
CA THR A 160 13.09 1.40 0.67
C THR A 160 12.21 0.16 0.63
N ARG A 161 11.95 -0.36 -0.57
CA ARG A 161 11.27 -1.64 -0.81
C ARG A 161 12.31 -2.76 -0.70
N GLU A 162 12.08 -3.70 0.21
CA GLU A 162 13.03 -4.79 0.46
C GLU A 162 12.37 -6.17 0.30
N HIS A 163 13.07 -7.06 -0.39
CA HIS A 163 12.70 -8.48 -0.50
C HIS A 163 13.72 -9.30 0.30
N TYR A 164 13.25 -10.03 1.31
CA TYR A 164 14.08 -10.99 2.03
C TYR A 164 14.11 -12.32 1.27
N VAL A 165 15.30 -12.86 1.04
CA VAL A 165 15.49 -14.15 0.39
C VAL A 165 15.96 -15.14 1.43
N ASN A 166 15.09 -16.11 1.73
CA ASN A 166 15.45 -17.24 2.58
C ASN A 166 16.26 -18.27 1.78
N ASP A 167 17.55 -18.00 1.61
CA ASP A 167 18.54 -18.85 0.95
C ASP A 167 19.47 -19.57 1.95
N ALA A 168 18.97 -19.83 3.17
CA ALA A 168 19.59 -20.74 4.12
C ALA A 168 18.63 -21.85 4.61
N GLY A 169 19.19 -22.93 5.16
CA GLY A 169 18.44 -23.95 5.90
C GLY A 169 18.06 -25.23 5.13
N GLY A 170 17.34 -26.12 5.82
CA GLY A 170 17.16 -27.52 5.39
C GLY A 170 16.29 -27.72 4.15
N GLN A 171 15.38 -26.79 3.84
CA GLN A 171 14.53 -26.88 2.64
C GLN A 171 15.35 -26.76 1.35
N LEU A 172 16.44 -26.01 1.37
CA LEU A 172 17.31 -25.83 0.20
C LEU A 172 18.07 -27.10 -0.14
N LYS A 173 18.46 -27.88 0.88
CA LYS A 173 19.07 -29.19 0.65
C LYS A 173 18.11 -30.10 -0.11
N LEU A 174 16.86 -30.20 0.31
CA LEU A 174 15.83 -30.98 -0.40
C LEU A 174 15.60 -30.46 -1.82
N PHE A 175 15.65 -29.14 -2.03
CA PHE A 175 15.53 -28.54 -3.35
C PHE A 175 16.70 -28.94 -4.27
N GLY A 176 17.94 -28.81 -3.77
CA GLY A 176 19.15 -29.24 -4.49
C GLY A 176 19.16 -30.73 -4.81
N GLU A 177 18.77 -31.58 -3.86
CA GLU A 177 18.64 -33.03 -4.07
C GLU A 177 17.58 -33.34 -5.14
N SER A 178 16.49 -32.57 -5.17
CA SER A 178 15.45 -32.73 -6.19
C SER A 178 15.95 -32.36 -7.59
N ILE A 179 16.67 -31.24 -7.72
CA ILE A 179 17.34 -30.85 -8.97
C ILE A 179 18.35 -31.92 -9.40
N ALA A 180 19.17 -32.41 -8.47
CA ALA A 180 20.17 -33.45 -8.73
C ALA A 180 19.54 -34.74 -9.24
N THR A 181 18.40 -35.15 -8.69
CA THR A 181 17.66 -36.33 -9.16
C THR A 181 17.20 -36.14 -10.61
N HIS A 182 16.63 -34.98 -10.95
CA HIS A 182 16.20 -34.70 -12.33
C HIS A 182 17.38 -34.59 -13.30
N TYR A 183 18.47 -33.93 -12.89
CA TYR A 183 19.72 -33.82 -13.65
C TYR A 183 20.31 -35.20 -13.99
N LEU A 184 20.42 -36.11 -13.02
CA LEU A 184 20.93 -37.46 -13.25
C LEU A 184 20.00 -38.28 -14.17
N ARG A 185 18.69 -38.15 -13.99
CA ARG A 185 17.68 -38.82 -14.84
C ARG A 185 17.77 -38.37 -16.29
N HIS A 186 18.09 -37.10 -16.55
CA HIS A 186 18.30 -36.59 -17.91
C HIS A 186 19.38 -37.39 -18.65
N PHE A 187 20.46 -37.78 -17.95
CA PHE A 187 21.54 -38.63 -18.49
C PHE A 187 21.26 -40.13 -18.42
N GLY A 188 20.01 -40.53 -18.14
CA GLY A 188 19.60 -41.94 -18.05
C GLY A 188 20.13 -42.67 -16.82
N LEU A 189 20.64 -41.94 -15.82
CA LEU A 189 21.12 -42.55 -14.58
C LEU A 189 19.96 -42.73 -13.58
N PRO A 190 19.94 -43.86 -12.85
CA PRO A 190 18.94 -44.09 -11.84
C PRO A 190 19.15 -43.12 -10.67
N ALA A 191 18.12 -42.34 -10.37
CA ALA A 191 18.05 -41.50 -9.18
C ALA A 191 16.61 -41.49 -8.66
N GLU A 192 16.44 -41.58 -7.35
CA GLU A 192 15.15 -41.50 -6.69
C GLU A 192 14.95 -40.09 -6.13
N LEU A 193 13.71 -39.60 -6.21
CA LEU A 193 13.38 -38.30 -5.63
C LEU A 193 13.21 -38.50 -4.12
N PRO A 194 13.74 -37.62 -3.26
CA PRO A 194 13.49 -37.70 -1.83
C PRO A 194 11.98 -37.71 -1.54
N ASP A 195 11.56 -38.39 -0.46
CA ASP A 195 10.14 -38.50 -0.09
C ASP A 195 9.49 -37.11 0.05
N ASP A 196 10.18 -36.19 0.73
CA ASP A 196 9.82 -34.78 0.90
C ASP A 196 10.48 -33.85 -0.14
N GLY A 197 10.94 -34.41 -1.26
CA GLY A 197 11.54 -33.66 -2.36
C GLY A 197 10.51 -32.81 -3.12
N TYR A 198 11.00 -31.84 -3.87
CA TYR A 198 10.19 -30.95 -4.70
C TYR A 198 9.73 -31.69 -5.96
N ARG A 199 8.41 -31.80 -6.14
CA ARG A 199 7.75 -32.59 -7.20
C ARG A 199 7.13 -31.77 -8.33
N GLY A 200 7.24 -30.43 -8.28
CA GLY A 200 6.66 -29.56 -9.29
C GLY A 200 7.38 -29.73 -10.64
N ALA A 201 6.62 -29.59 -11.74
CA ALA A 201 7.19 -29.68 -13.10
C ALA A 201 8.36 -28.72 -13.31
N TYR A 202 8.27 -27.51 -12.73
CA TYR A 202 9.32 -26.49 -12.80
C TYR A 202 10.70 -26.95 -12.30
N VAL A 203 10.78 -27.97 -11.44
CA VAL A 203 12.06 -28.51 -10.94
C VAL A 203 12.75 -29.33 -12.02
N ALA A 204 11.98 -30.10 -12.79
CA ALA A 204 12.49 -30.84 -13.94
C ALA A 204 12.93 -29.85 -15.04
N ASP A 205 12.10 -28.84 -15.34
CA ASP A 205 12.44 -27.81 -16.32
C ASP A 205 13.72 -27.06 -15.93
N LEU A 206 13.89 -26.75 -14.64
CA LEU A 206 15.10 -26.13 -14.11
C LEU A 206 16.33 -27.02 -14.27
N ALA A 207 16.19 -28.34 -14.01
CA ALA A 207 17.28 -29.27 -14.22
C ALA A 207 17.68 -29.37 -15.70
N ASP A 208 16.70 -29.39 -16.62
CA ASP A 208 16.95 -29.41 -18.06
C ASP A 208 17.66 -28.13 -18.54
N GLU A 209 17.31 -26.96 -18.01
CA GLU A 209 18.04 -25.71 -18.28
C GLU A 209 19.50 -25.77 -17.80
N ILE A 210 19.74 -26.33 -16.61
CA ILE A 210 21.10 -26.51 -16.09
C ILE A 210 21.88 -27.48 -16.99
N VAL A 211 21.27 -28.58 -17.44
CA VAL A 211 21.90 -29.51 -18.40
C VAL A 211 22.30 -28.80 -19.69
N GLN A 212 21.46 -27.91 -20.20
CA GLN A 212 21.78 -27.14 -21.42
C GLN A 212 22.99 -26.21 -21.22
N GLU A 213 23.22 -25.73 -20.00
CA GLU A 213 24.31 -24.82 -19.66
C GLU A 213 25.63 -25.54 -19.40
N ILE A 214 25.62 -26.57 -18.54
CA ILE A 214 26.84 -27.22 -18.04
C ILE A 214 27.03 -28.66 -18.55
N GLY A 215 26.10 -29.18 -19.37
CA GLY A 215 26.17 -30.55 -19.85
C GLY A 215 26.26 -31.58 -18.72
N ASP A 216 27.15 -32.55 -18.86
CA ASP A 216 27.35 -33.69 -17.95
C ASP A 216 28.45 -33.44 -16.88
N GLU A 217 28.94 -32.21 -16.74
CA GLU A 217 30.08 -31.85 -15.88
C GLU A 217 29.97 -32.38 -14.43
N LEU A 218 28.76 -32.41 -13.87
CA LEU A 218 28.52 -32.81 -12.49
C LEU A 218 28.08 -34.28 -12.34
N VAL A 219 27.89 -35.02 -13.44
CA VAL A 219 27.39 -36.41 -13.40
C VAL A 219 28.28 -37.32 -12.55
N HIS A 220 29.59 -37.19 -12.70
CA HIS A 220 30.57 -38.00 -11.97
C HIS A 220 31.13 -37.32 -10.71
N ALA A 221 30.65 -36.13 -10.36
CA ALA A 221 31.02 -35.48 -9.12
C ALA A 221 30.53 -36.26 -7.90
N ASP A 222 31.20 -36.05 -6.78
CA ASP A 222 30.75 -36.51 -5.47
C ASP A 222 29.31 -36.02 -5.20
N PRO A 223 28.39 -36.86 -4.67
CA PRO A 223 26.98 -36.49 -4.52
C PRO A 223 26.74 -35.20 -3.76
N GLU A 224 27.50 -34.93 -2.70
CA GLU A 224 27.34 -33.70 -1.91
C GLU A 224 27.77 -32.48 -2.72
N LYS A 225 28.93 -32.55 -3.37
CA LYS A 225 29.41 -31.47 -4.26
C LYS A 225 28.47 -31.22 -5.44
N ARG A 226 27.94 -32.29 -6.05
CA ARG A 226 26.94 -32.18 -7.13
C ARG A 226 25.70 -31.44 -6.64
N THR A 227 25.13 -31.87 -5.51
CA THR A 227 23.92 -31.26 -4.94
C THR A 227 24.12 -29.79 -4.62
N THR A 228 25.26 -29.42 -4.01
CA THR A 228 25.57 -28.01 -3.70
C THR A 228 25.70 -27.16 -4.96
N ALA A 229 26.47 -27.62 -5.96
CA ALA A 229 26.64 -26.87 -7.21
C ALA A 229 25.31 -26.71 -7.98
N LEU A 230 24.49 -27.76 -8.05
CA LEU A 230 23.17 -27.70 -8.68
C LEU A 230 22.19 -26.82 -7.90
N LEU A 231 22.28 -26.79 -6.57
CA LEU A 231 21.49 -25.89 -5.74
C LEU A 231 21.86 -24.42 -6.03
N GLU A 232 23.14 -24.08 -6.09
CA GLU A 232 23.60 -22.71 -6.39
C GLU A 232 23.11 -22.23 -7.76
N LEU A 233 23.25 -23.06 -8.80
CA LEU A 233 22.73 -22.77 -10.14
C LEU A 233 21.20 -22.63 -10.12
N GLY A 234 20.52 -23.55 -9.43
CA GLY A 234 19.07 -23.54 -9.27
C GLY A 234 18.55 -22.27 -8.60
N LEU A 235 19.14 -21.88 -7.47
CA LEU A 235 18.78 -20.66 -6.73
C LEU A 235 19.01 -19.41 -7.56
N THR A 236 20.13 -19.33 -8.27
CA THR A 236 20.43 -18.19 -9.16
C THR A 236 19.35 -18.02 -10.23
N ARG A 237 18.92 -19.11 -10.87
CA ARG A 237 17.86 -19.09 -11.89
C ARG A 237 16.50 -18.77 -11.29
N MET A 238 16.15 -19.39 -10.17
CA MET A 238 14.87 -19.14 -9.50
C MET A 238 14.75 -17.68 -9.06
N LEU A 239 15.80 -17.10 -8.48
CA LEU A 239 15.81 -15.68 -8.13
C LEU A 239 15.69 -14.76 -9.34
N GLY A 240 16.33 -15.13 -10.46
CA GLY A 240 16.15 -14.43 -11.74
C GLY A 240 14.70 -14.45 -12.22
N ARG A 241 14.03 -15.61 -12.16
CA ARG A 241 12.61 -15.75 -12.51
C ARG A 241 11.71 -14.95 -11.57
N THR A 242 11.93 -15.05 -10.26
CA THR A 242 11.22 -14.26 -9.24
C THR A 242 11.28 -12.77 -9.55
N ARG A 243 12.46 -12.24 -9.87
CA ARG A 243 12.64 -10.83 -10.26
C ARG A 243 11.86 -10.49 -11.52
N ALA A 244 11.97 -11.31 -12.56
CA ALA A 244 11.26 -11.09 -13.82
C ALA A 244 9.73 -11.11 -13.67
N THR A 245 9.18 -12.06 -12.90
CA THR A 245 7.74 -12.14 -12.61
C THR A 245 7.27 -10.91 -11.84
N LEU A 246 8.02 -10.46 -10.83
CA LEU A 246 7.66 -9.28 -10.03
C LEU A 246 7.76 -7.99 -10.84
N GLU A 247 8.78 -7.86 -11.70
CA GLU A 247 8.94 -6.73 -12.62
C GLU A 247 7.80 -6.69 -13.66
N ARG A 248 7.43 -7.84 -14.24
CA ARG A 248 6.26 -7.97 -15.11
C ARG A 248 4.96 -7.58 -14.41
N PHE A 249 4.87 -7.88 -13.12
CA PHE A 249 3.76 -7.47 -12.26
C PHE A 249 3.84 -6.00 -11.79
N GLY A 250 4.82 -5.23 -12.26
CA GLY A 250 5.00 -3.82 -11.91
C GLY A 250 5.50 -3.58 -10.49
N THR A 251 6.19 -4.56 -9.89
CA THR A 251 6.74 -4.46 -8.54
C THR A 251 8.27 -4.46 -8.60
N HIS A 252 8.89 -3.43 -8.05
CA HIS A 252 10.35 -3.26 -8.02
C HIS A 252 10.86 -3.18 -6.59
N PHE A 253 12.02 -3.79 -6.33
CA PHE A 253 12.66 -3.79 -5.01
C PHE A 253 14.00 -3.06 -5.09
N ASP A 254 14.25 -2.20 -4.11
CA ASP A 254 15.49 -1.44 -3.98
C ASP A 254 16.60 -2.32 -3.37
N VAL A 255 16.22 -3.24 -2.48
CA VAL A 255 17.13 -4.13 -1.77
C VAL A 255 16.64 -5.57 -1.81
N TRP A 256 17.56 -6.49 -2.11
CA TRP A 256 17.38 -7.93 -1.93
C TRP A 256 18.35 -8.38 -0.84
N THR A 257 17.83 -8.75 0.33
CA THR A 257 18.66 -9.22 1.45
C THR A 257 18.64 -10.74 1.49
N LEU A 258 19.83 -11.34 1.39
CA LEU A 258 20.03 -12.78 1.36
C LEU A 258 20.35 -13.29 2.79
N GLU A 259 19.64 -14.31 3.27
CA GLU A 259 19.83 -14.87 4.62
C GLU A 259 21.26 -15.35 4.85
N HIS A 260 21.84 -16.06 3.90
CA HIS A 260 23.21 -16.58 4.00
C HIS A 260 24.26 -15.48 4.28
N SER A 261 24.04 -14.27 3.78
CA SER A 261 24.96 -13.13 3.94
C SER A 261 24.97 -12.59 5.38
N LEU A 262 23.86 -12.77 6.12
CA LEU A 262 23.77 -12.41 7.53
C LEU A 262 24.58 -13.37 8.40
N HIS A 263 24.63 -14.65 8.02
CA HIS A 263 25.46 -15.66 8.68
C HIS A 263 26.95 -15.43 8.38
N GLU A 264 27.32 -15.28 7.10
CA GLU A 264 28.72 -15.12 6.70
C GLU A 264 29.37 -13.84 7.24
N SER A 265 28.59 -12.77 7.41
CA SER A 265 29.08 -11.50 7.94
C SER A 265 29.26 -11.47 9.46
N GLY A 266 28.81 -12.48 10.19
CA GLY A 266 28.81 -12.50 11.66
C GLY A 266 27.72 -11.60 12.28
N ALA A 267 26.71 -11.21 11.50
CA ALA A 267 25.63 -10.34 11.97
C ALA A 267 24.76 -11.04 13.02
N VAL A 268 24.61 -12.36 12.92
CA VAL A 268 23.87 -13.18 13.89
C VAL A 268 24.54 -13.13 15.25
N GLU A 269 25.82 -13.44 15.32
CA GLU A 269 26.63 -13.41 16.55
C GLU A 269 26.62 -12.02 17.17
N THR A 270 26.77 -10.98 16.34
CA THR A 270 26.74 -9.59 16.78
C THR A 270 25.39 -9.22 17.41
N ALA A 271 24.28 -9.62 16.79
CA ALA A 271 22.95 -9.31 17.29
C ALA A 271 22.61 -10.06 18.59
N LEU A 272 23.03 -11.33 18.69
CA LEU A 272 22.89 -12.13 19.92
C LEU A 272 23.72 -11.54 21.07
N GLN A 273 24.94 -11.06 20.78
CA GLN A 273 25.76 -10.37 21.77
C GLN A 273 25.08 -9.10 22.29
N ARG A 274 24.50 -8.27 21.40
CA ARG A 274 23.75 -7.07 21.81
C ARG A 274 22.56 -7.40 22.73
N LEU A 275 21.85 -8.50 22.49
CA LEU A 275 20.80 -8.97 23.40
C LEU A 275 21.35 -9.42 24.76
N GLY A 276 22.50 -10.10 24.75
CA GLY A 276 23.20 -10.53 25.96
C GLY A 276 23.69 -9.36 26.82
N ASP A 277 24.34 -8.38 26.21
CA ASP A 277 24.86 -7.18 26.87
C ASP A 277 23.74 -6.36 27.55
N ARG A 278 22.51 -6.49 27.06
CA ARG A 278 21.32 -5.86 27.61
C ARG A 278 20.52 -6.74 28.59
N GLY A 279 21.02 -7.95 28.87
CA GLY A 279 20.44 -8.85 29.86
C GLY A 279 19.26 -9.71 29.38
N TYR A 280 18.95 -9.66 28.08
CA TYR A 280 17.81 -10.36 27.47
C TYR A 280 18.17 -11.71 26.82
N ALA A 281 19.46 -12.06 26.70
CA ALA A 281 19.90 -13.40 26.33
C ALA A 281 20.52 -14.14 27.52
N GLN A 282 20.13 -15.39 27.76
CA GLN A 282 20.63 -16.21 28.87
C GLN A 282 20.82 -17.66 28.46
N GLU A 283 21.90 -18.28 28.92
CA GLU A 283 22.10 -19.72 28.80
C GLU A 283 21.24 -20.51 29.80
N ARG A 284 20.49 -21.48 29.30
CA ARG A 284 19.66 -22.42 30.08
C ARG A 284 19.59 -23.77 29.35
N ASP A 285 19.82 -24.85 30.08
CA ASP A 285 19.78 -26.23 29.57
C ASP A 285 20.70 -26.46 28.34
N GLY A 286 21.87 -25.81 28.34
CA GLY A 286 22.85 -25.89 27.26
C GLY A 286 22.47 -25.11 25.98
N ALA A 287 21.37 -24.37 25.99
CA ALA A 287 20.90 -23.53 24.88
C ALA A 287 20.91 -22.04 25.27
N LEU A 288 20.98 -21.14 24.29
CA LEU A 288 20.83 -19.69 24.50
C LEU A 288 19.36 -19.30 24.29
N TRP A 289 18.78 -18.63 25.28
CA TRP A 289 17.37 -18.24 25.31
C TRP A 289 17.20 -16.72 25.31
N PHE A 290 16.23 -16.23 24.55
CA PHE A 290 15.70 -14.87 24.61
C PHE A 290 14.63 -14.80 25.70
N LYS A 291 14.82 -13.90 26.68
CA LYS A 291 13.86 -13.59 27.76
C LYS A 291 12.71 -12.73 27.25
N ALA A 292 11.95 -13.25 26.29
CA ALA A 292 10.86 -12.53 25.65
C ALA A 292 9.68 -12.28 26.60
N THR A 293 9.53 -13.12 27.64
CA THR A 293 8.48 -13.00 28.66
C THR A 293 8.58 -11.71 29.47
N ASP A 294 9.80 -11.23 29.74
CA ASP A 294 10.06 -9.94 30.39
C ASP A 294 9.53 -8.74 29.59
N LEU A 295 9.22 -8.96 28.30
CA LEU A 295 8.78 -7.96 27.33
C LEU A 295 7.36 -8.25 26.78
N GLY A 296 6.62 -9.15 27.45
CA GLY A 296 5.22 -9.42 27.15
C GLY A 296 4.95 -10.49 26.07
N ASP A 297 5.94 -11.27 25.64
CA ASP A 297 5.71 -12.49 24.85
C ASP A 297 5.17 -13.64 25.74
N ASP A 298 4.57 -14.67 25.13
CA ASP A 298 3.94 -15.79 25.87
C ASP A 298 4.96 -16.74 26.52
N LYS A 299 6.17 -16.83 25.96
CA LYS A 299 7.26 -17.68 26.45
C LYS A 299 8.62 -17.20 25.97
N ASP A 300 9.65 -17.59 26.71
CA ASP A 300 11.03 -17.43 26.27
C ASP A 300 11.29 -18.23 25.00
N ARG A 301 12.14 -17.70 24.13
CA ARG A 301 12.40 -18.29 22.81
C ARG A 301 13.85 -18.76 22.72
N VAL A 302 14.08 -19.92 22.12
CA VAL A 302 15.45 -20.39 21.87
C VAL A 302 16.08 -19.58 20.73
N LEU A 303 17.23 -18.96 20.98
CA LEU A 303 18.06 -18.27 19.99
C LEU A 303 19.09 -19.23 19.40
N VAL A 304 19.78 -20.00 20.25
CA VAL A 304 20.76 -21.01 19.84
C VAL A 304 20.43 -22.32 20.53
N ARG A 305 20.33 -23.39 19.76
CA ARG A 305 20.01 -24.74 20.26
C ARG A 305 21.18 -25.32 21.04
N SER A 306 20.94 -26.40 21.79
CA SER A 306 21.98 -27.08 22.56
C SER A 306 23.09 -27.72 21.73
N ASN A 307 22.87 -27.92 20.43
CA ASN A 307 23.89 -28.36 19.48
C ASN A 307 24.70 -27.19 18.87
N GLY A 308 24.52 -25.96 19.35
CA GLY A 308 25.20 -24.77 18.87
C GLY A 308 24.59 -24.13 17.62
N ALA A 309 23.57 -24.73 16.99
CA ALA A 309 22.97 -24.18 15.78
C ALA A 309 22.00 -23.02 16.08
N PRO A 310 22.05 -21.90 15.33
CA PRO A 310 21.09 -20.81 15.47
C PRO A 310 19.67 -21.26 15.08
N THR A 311 18.66 -20.62 15.67
CA THR A 311 17.25 -20.77 15.25
C THR A 311 16.88 -19.69 14.24
N TYR A 312 15.75 -19.86 13.54
CA TYR A 312 15.20 -18.80 12.68
C TYR A 312 15.00 -17.47 13.41
N LEU A 313 14.70 -17.51 14.72
CA LEU A 313 14.60 -16.28 15.50
C LEU A 313 15.95 -15.57 15.62
N ALA A 314 17.07 -16.30 15.73
CA ALA A 314 18.39 -15.66 15.75
C ALA A 314 18.69 -14.94 14.42
N SER A 315 18.35 -15.56 13.28
CA SER A 315 18.43 -14.92 11.97
C SER A 315 17.51 -13.69 11.87
N ASP A 316 16.26 -13.80 12.33
CA ASP A 316 15.29 -12.70 12.36
C ASP A 316 15.80 -11.51 13.20
N VAL A 317 16.37 -11.77 14.39
CA VAL A 317 16.97 -10.75 15.27
C VAL A 317 18.14 -10.06 14.57
N ALA A 318 19.00 -10.83 13.91
CA ALA A 318 20.14 -10.30 13.16
C ALA A 318 19.69 -9.39 12.01
N TYR A 319 18.73 -9.86 11.23
CA TYR A 319 18.15 -9.11 10.14
C TYR A 319 17.49 -7.82 10.63
N PHE A 320 16.79 -7.89 11.77
CA PHE A 320 16.16 -6.74 12.40
C PHE A 320 17.17 -5.67 12.83
N VAL A 321 18.25 -6.07 13.50
CA VAL A 321 19.38 -5.18 13.85
C VAL A 321 19.97 -4.56 12.59
N HIS A 322 20.23 -5.39 11.56
CA HIS A 322 20.76 -4.93 10.29
C HIS A 322 19.88 -3.85 9.64
N LYS A 323 18.56 -3.96 9.72
CA LYS A 323 17.66 -2.91 9.24
C LYS A 323 17.79 -1.61 10.04
N PHE A 324 17.75 -1.69 11.37
CA PHE A 324 17.85 -0.49 12.20
C PHE A 324 19.20 0.22 12.06
N ASP A 325 20.29 -0.54 11.93
CA ASP A 325 21.63 0.01 11.73
C ASP A 325 21.78 0.76 10.39
N ARG A 326 20.91 0.51 9.40
CA ARG A 326 20.80 1.31 8.15
C ARG A 326 20.08 2.65 8.34
N GLY A 327 19.57 2.95 9.54
CA GLY A 327 19.04 4.26 9.91
C GLY A 327 17.56 4.50 9.60
N PHE A 328 16.77 3.44 9.34
CA PHE A 328 15.33 3.59 9.10
C PHE A 328 14.58 4.08 10.34
N ASN A 329 13.73 5.08 10.18
CA ASN A 329 12.84 5.56 11.24
C ASN A 329 11.72 4.57 11.52
N ARG A 330 11.28 3.83 10.49
CA ARG A 330 10.15 2.90 10.57
C ARG A 330 10.40 1.65 9.72
N LEU A 331 10.01 0.50 10.25
CA LEU A 331 10.03 -0.79 9.56
C LEU A 331 8.60 -1.29 9.42
N ILE A 332 8.20 -1.64 8.19
CA ILE A 332 6.88 -2.19 7.88
C ILE A 332 7.10 -3.58 7.29
N TYR A 333 6.45 -4.59 7.84
CA TYR A 333 6.49 -5.97 7.38
C TYR A 333 5.11 -6.43 6.93
N LEU A 334 4.99 -6.95 5.71
CA LEU A 334 3.78 -7.63 5.22
C LEU A 334 4.00 -9.14 5.25
N LEU A 335 3.38 -9.79 6.24
CA LEU A 335 3.54 -11.23 6.48
C LEU A 335 2.26 -11.98 6.10
N GLY A 336 2.39 -13.28 5.84
CA GLY A 336 1.23 -14.17 5.68
C GLY A 336 0.52 -14.43 7.02
N PRO A 337 -0.72 -14.93 7.01
CA PRO A 337 -1.50 -15.14 8.23
C PRO A 337 -0.87 -16.19 9.15
N ASP A 338 -0.10 -17.13 8.61
CA ASP A 338 0.59 -18.16 9.40
C ASP A 338 1.69 -17.58 10.32
N HIS A 339 2.03 -16.30 10.18
CA HIS A 339 3.03 -15.61 10.99
C HIS A 339 2.46 -14.86 12.21
N HIS A 340 1.21 -15.09 12.62
CA HIS A 340 0.63 -14.47 13.83
C HIS A 340 1.55 -14.57 15.07
N GLY A 341 2.17 -15.73 15.30
CA GLY A 341 3.10 -15.94 16.41
C GLY A 341 4.44 -15.20 16.29
N THR A 342 4.71 -14.55 15.15
CA THR A 342 5.93 -13.77 14.91
C THR A 342 5.83 -12.35 15.43
N VAL A 343 4.62 -11.78 15.46
CA VAL A 343 4.42 -10.36 15.78
C VAL A 343 4.91 -10.03 17.19
N ALA A 344 4.42 -10.76 18.20
CA ALA A 344 4.76 -10.49 19.60
C ALA A 344 6.28 -10.60 19.86
N ARG A 345 6.91 -11.68 19.39
CA ARG A 345 8.36 -11.91 19.58
C ARG A 345 9.23 -10.85 18.90
N MET A 346 8.83 -10.33 17.74
CA MET A 346 9.61 -9.32 17.04
C MET A 346 9.43 -7.92 17.66
N LEU A 347 8.25 -7.59 18.17
CA LEU A 347 8.06 -6.38 18.96
C LEU A 347 8.86 -6.44 20.26
N ALA A 348 8.89 -7.59 20.94
CA ALA A 348 9.76 -7.82 22.08
C ALA A 348 11.24 -7.69 21.70
N THR A 349 11.65 -8.20 20.54
CA THR A 349 13.03 -8.04 20.04
C THR A 349 13.40 -6.57 19.87
N ALA A 350 12.48 -5.73 19.38
CA ALA A 350 12.70 -4.29 19.25
C ALA A 350 12.97 -3.63 20.61
N GLU A 351 12.11 -3.90 21.60
CA GLU A 351 12.26 -3.35 22.95
C GLU A 351 13.55 -3.84 23.63
N ALA A 352 13.89 -5.13 23.48
CA ALA A 352 15.13 -5.70 24.01
C ALA A 352 16.38 -5.01 23.45
N LEU A 353 16.34 -4.66 22.16
CA LEU A 353 17.37 -3.92 21.45
C LEU A 353 17.24 -2.39 21.63
N GLY A 354 16.31 -1.94 22.48
CA GLY A 354 16.08 -0.54 22.87
C GLY A 354 15.61 0.35 21.73
N TYR A 355 14.96 -0.25 20.75
CA TYR A 355 14.20 0.46 19.75
C TYR A 355 12.77 0.67 20.26
N ASP A 356 12.17 1.81 19.92
CA ASP A 356 10.75 2.03 20.17
C ASP A 356 9.92 1.05 19.34
N ARG A 357 9.09 0.24 20.02
CA ARG A 357 8.20 -0.74 19.39
C ARG A 357 7.27 -0.11 18.33
N ASN A 358 6.91 1.17 18.50
CA ASN A 358 6.00 1.87 17.59
C ASN A 358 6.64 2.20 16.24
N ARG A 359 7.96 2.02 16.11
CA ARG A 359 8.68 2.10 14.84
C ARG A 359 8.54 0.85 13.99
N VAL A 360 7.88 -0.20 14.49
CA VAL A 360 7.79 -1.51 13.86
C VAL A 360 6.32 -1.86 13.63
N GLU A 361 5.94 -1.95 12.37
CA GLU A 361 4.60 -2.36 11.95
C GLU A 361 4.67 -3.75 11.32
N MET A 362 3.82 -4.66 11.77
CA MET A 362 3.70 -6.00 11.19
C MET A 362 2.24 -6.23 10.81
N HIS A 363 1.97 -6.23 9.52
CA HIS A 363 0.64 -6.41 8.96
C HIS A 363 0.50 -7.82 8.40
N LEU A 364 -0.65 -8.43 8.66
CA LEU A 364 -0.94 -9.81 8.25
C LEU A 364 -1.89 -9.81 7.07
N VAL A 365 -1.35 -10.05 5.89
CA VAL A 365 -2.09 -10.10 4.64
C VAL A 365 -2.83 -11.43 4.56
N GLN A 366 -4.15 -11.39 4.45
CA GLN A 366 -4.99 -12.59 4.39
C GLN A 366 -4.94 -13.27 3.03
N VAL A 367 -5.31 -14.55 3.04
CA VAL A 367 -5.30 -15.42 1.86
C VAL A 367 -6.23 -14.94 0.74
N VAL A 368 -5.87 -15.34 -0.48
CA VAL A 368 -6.70 -15.20 -1.69
C VAL A 368 -7.30 -16.55 -2.04
N THR A 369 -8.60 -16.56 -2.30
CA THR A 369 -9.31 -17.70 -2.88
C THR A 369 -9.65 -17.37 -4.33
N LEU A 370 -9.14 -18.17 -5.27
CA LEU A 370 -9.49 -18.03 -6.67
C LEU A 370 -10.80 -18.76 -6.97
N SER A 371 -11.70 -18.13 -7.69
CA SER A 371 -12.90 -18.73 -8.24
C SER A 371 -13.01 -18.44 -9.75
N SER A 372 -13.74 -19.30 -10.46
CA SER A 372 -14.08 -19.10 -11.87
C SER A 372 -15.52 -19.57 -12.07
N GLY A 373 -16.38 -18.68 -12.56
CA GLY A 373 -17.81 -18.98 -12.74
C GLY A 373 -18.50 -19.40 -11.45
N GLY A 374 -18.15 -18.77 -10.32
CA GLY A 374 -18.69 -19.11 -8.99
C GLY A 374 -18.19 -20.42 -8.39
N THR A 375 -17.24 -21.12 -9.04
CA THR A 375 -16.63 -22.34 -8.50
C THR A 375 -15.22 -22.06 -8.00
N THR A 376 -14.94 -22.35 -6.73
CA THR A 376 -13.59 -22.22 -6.15
C THR A 376 -12.61 -23.16 -6.83
N LEU A 377 -11.52 -22.61 -7.36
CA LEU A 377 -10.40 -23.38 -7.86
C LEU A 377 -9.66 -23.98 -6.65
N LYS A 378 -9.68 -25.31 -6.53
CA LYS A 378 -8.97 -25.99 -5.44
C LYS A 378 -7.46 -25.92 -5.69
N ALA A 379 -6.75 -25.21 -4.83
CA ALA A 379 -5.30 -25.39 -4.70
C ALA A 379 -5.03 -26.86 -4.33
N SER A 380 -4.39 -27.61 -5.24
CA SER A 380 -4.09 -29.03 -4.99
C SER A 380 -2.96 -29.13 -3.96
N LYS A 381 -3.33 -29.27 -2.69
CA LYS A 381 -2.40 -29.53 -1.56
C LYS A 381 -1.56 -30.81 -1.72
N ARG A 382 -1.78 -31.62 -2.77
CA ARG A 382 -1.04 -32.87 -3.04
C ARG A 382 -0.26 -32.89 -4.36
N ALA A 383 -0.41 -31.88 -5.22
CA ALA A 383 0.36 -31.73 -6.47
C ALA A 383 1.31 -30.52 -6.46
N GLY A 384 1.31 -29.70 -5.40
CA GLY A 384 2.25 -28.59 -5.25
C GLY A 384 1.95 -27.36 -6.13
N VAL A 385 0.88 -27.36 -6.90
CA VAL A 385 0.48 -26.21 -7.74
C VAL A 385 -0.39 -25.26 -6.92
N ILE A 386 0.24 -24.28 -6.31
CA ILE A 386 -0.36 -22.96 -6.08
C ILE A 386 -0.38 -22.29 -7.45
N VAL A 387 -1.52 -21.69 -7.85
CA VAL A 387 -1.61 -20.99 -9.15
C VAL A 387 -0.50 -19.94 -9.22
N ALA A 388 0.32 -20.01 -10.27
CA ALA A 388 1.42 -19.10 -10.47
C ALA A 388 0.88 -17.70 -10.79
N LEU A 389 1.62 -16.65 -10.39
CA LEU A 389 1.22 -15.28 -10.68
C LEU A 389 1.26 -14.99 -12.19
N ASP A 390 2.23 -15.55 -12.90
CA ASP A 390 2.32 -15.44 -14.36
C ASP A 390 1.08 -15.99 -15.06
N GLU A 391 0.57 -17.16 -14.64
CA GLU A 391 -0.65 -17.75 -15.18
C GLU A 391 -1.87 -16.83 -14.98
N LEU A 392 -1.98 -16.22 -13.79
CA LEU A 392 -3.05 -15.26 -13.52
C LEU A 392 -2.91 -14.01 -14.41
N MET A 393 -1.70 -13.48 -14.55
CA MET A 393 -1.44 -12.31 -15.41
C MET A 393 -1.72 -12.60 -16.88
N ASP A 394 -1.40 -13.80 -17.37
CA ASP A 394 -1.71 -14.23 -18.73
C ASP A 394 -3.23 -14.31 -18.96
N GLU A 395 -3.98 -14.74 -17.95
CA GLU A 395 -5.42 -14.94 -18.05
C GLU A 395 -6.24 -13.64 -17.94
N VAL A 396 -5.86 -12.71 -17.04
CA VAL A 396 -6.65 -11.50 -16.75
C VAL A 396 -5.94 -10.18 -17.03
N GLY A 397 -4.63 -10.20 -17.25
CA GLY A 397 -3.78 -9.01 -17.38
C GLY A 397 -3.30 -8.44 -16.04
N THR A 398 -2.12 -7.80 -16.07
CA THR A 398 -1.44 -7.26 -14.87
C THR A 398 -2.29 -6.24 -14.10
N ASP A 399 -2.83 -5.24 -14.81
CA ASP A 399 -3.63 -4.17 -14.19
C ASP A 399 -4.85 -4.72 -13.46
N ALA A 400 -5.55 -5.68 -14.06
CA ALA A 400 -6.75 -6.26 -13.50
C ALA A 400 -6.45 -7.13 -12.27
N ALA A 401 -5.38 -7.91 -12.32
CA ALA A 401 -4.89 -8.64 -11.15
C ALA A 401 -4.52 -7.69 -10.00
N ARG A 402 -3.70 -6.66 -10.26
CA ARG A 402 -3.27 -5.68 -9.26
C ARG A 402 -4.44 -4.95 -8.63
N TYR A 403 -5.30 -4.35 -9.45
CA TYR A 403 -6.45 -3.59 -8.96
C TYR A 403 -7.36 -4.45 -8.10
N THR A 404 -7.66 -5.68 -8.55
CA THR A 404 -8.55 -6.60 -7.83
C THR A 404 -8.00 -6.97 -6.45
N PHE A 405 -6.69 -7.22 -6.33
CA PHE A 405 -6.04 -7.48 -5.03
C PHE A 405 -6.17 -6.32 -4.03
N LEU A 406 -6.33 -5.10 -4.53
CA LEU A 406 -6.41 -3.87 -3.76
C LEU A 406 -7.85 -3.44 -3.47
N THR A 407 -8.87 -4.16 -3.95
CA THR A 407 -10.29 -3.82 -3.67
C THR A 407 -10.74 -4.12 -2.24
N ARG A 408 -9.93 -4.88 -1.48
CA ARG A 408 -10.23 -5.30 -0.10
C ARG A 408 -9.07 -4.97 0.82
N ALA A 409 -9.40 -4.72 2.09
CA ALA A 409 -8.41 -4.54 3.15
C ALA A 409 -7.50 -5.76 3.25
N MET A 410 -6.21 -5.54 3.56
CA MET A 410 -5.21 -6.61 3.60
C MET A 410 -5.54 -7.65 4.68
N GLU A 411 -6.18 -7.24 5.76
CA GLU A 411 -6.60 -8.08 6.89
C GLU A 411 -7.89 -8.86 6.59
N SER A 412 -8.48 -8.69 5.40
CA SER A 412 -9.68 -9.41 4.97
C SER A 412 -9.35 -10.46 3.91
N PRO A 413 -9.91 -11.68 4.00
CA PRO A 413 -9.84 -12.64 2.90
C PRO A 413 -10.38 -12.02 1.60
N LEU A 414 -9.76 -12.36 0.47
CA LEU A 414 -10.19 -11.91 -0.85
C LEU A 414 -10.65 -13.11 -1.67
N GLU A 415 -11.85 -13.02 -2.22
CA GLU A 415 -12.28 -13.88 -3.31
C GLU A 415 -11.97 -13.19 -4.64
N PHE A 416 -11.27 -13.89 -5.52
CA PHE A 416 -10.87 -13.40 -6.84
C PHE A 416 -11.59 -14.23 -7.89
N ASP A 417 -12.64 -13.67 -8.48
CA ASP A 417 -13.38 -14.29 -9.58
C ASP A 417 -12.72 -13.95 -10.93
N ILE A 418 -12.04 -14.93 -11.51
CA ILE A 418 -11.31 -14.78 -12.78
C ILE A 418 -12.26 -14.38 -13.92
N GLU A 419 -13.46 -14.95 -13.97
CA GLU A 419 -14.40 -14.67 -15.06
C GLU A 419 -15.01 -13.27 -14.94
N LEU A 420 -15.22 -12.77 -13.72
CA LEU A 420 -15.63 -11.37 -13.51
C LEU A 420 -14.54 -10.40 -13.98
N VAL A 421 -13.30 -10.65 -13.60
CA VAL A 421 -12.15 -9.76 -13.90
C VAL A 421 -11.82 -9.71 -15.39
N LYS A 422 -12.20 -10.74 -16.17
CA LYS A 422 -12.06 -10.77 -17.64
C LYS A 422 -13.13 -9.97 -18.39
N GLN A 423 -14.26 -9.67 -17.74
CA GLN A 423 -15.36 -8.99 -18.42
C GLN A 423 -15.01 -7.54 -18.72
N GLN A 424 -15.29 -7.11 -19.95
CA GLN A 424 -15.29 -5.70 -20.34
C GLN A 424 -16.65 -5.07 -20.01
N ALA A 425 -17.02 -5.12 -18.73
CA ALA A 425 -18.32 -4.72 -18.24
C ALA A 425 -18.18 -3.83 -16.99
N PRO A 426 -19.19 -3.00 -16.65
CA PRO A 426 -19.15 -2.13 -15.49
C PRO A 426 -18.92 -2.86 -14.16
N GLU A 427 -19.28 -4.15 -14.08
CA GLU A 427 -19.08 -5.00 -12.92
C GLU A 427 -17.59 -5.33 -12.67
N ASN A 428 -16.73 -5.15 -13.69
CA ASN A 428 -15.29 -5.22 -13.55
C ASN A 428 -14.74 -3.82 -13.17
N PRO A 429 -14.33 -3.61 -11.91
CA PRO A 429 -14.07 -2.27 -11.42
C PRO A 429 -12.82 -1.63 -12.03
N VAL A 430 -11.80 -2.43 -12.41
CA VAL A 430 -10.61 -1.87 -13.09
C VAL A 430 -10.97 -1.37 -14.49
N PHE A 431 -11.77 -2.15 -15.22
CA PHE A 431 -12.19 -1.81 -16.58
C PHE A 431 -13.06 -0.56 -16.53
N TYR A 432 -13.99 -0.49 -15.58
CA TYR A 432 -14.86 0.67 -15.39
C TYR A 432 -14.07 1.97 -15.16
N VAL A 433 -13.07 1.95 -14.27
CA VAL A 433 -12.25 3.12 -13.96
C VAL A 433 -11.33 3.50 -15.12
N GLN A 434 -10.63 2.54 -15.72
CA GLN A 434 -9.77 2.79 -16.88
C GLN A 434 -10.58 3.30 -18.07
N TYR A 435 -11.80 2.80 -18.27
CA TYR A 435 -12.70 3.25 -19.32
C TYR A 435 -13.16 4.69 -19.10
N ALA A 436 -13.45 5.09 -17.86
CA ALA A 436 -13.74 6.49 -17.54
C ALA A 436 -12.56 7.41 -17.94
N HIS A 437 -11.32 7.02 -17.62
CA HIS A 437 -10.13 7.76 -18.03
C HIS A 437 -9.98 7.84 -19.57
N ALA A 438 -10.09 6.70 -20.27
CA ALA A 438 -10.00 6.65 -21.73
C ALA A 438 -11.12 7.46 -22.42
N ARG A 439 -12.32 7.46 -21.84
CA ARG A 439 -13.45 8.26 -22.28
C ARG A 439 -13.16 9.75 -22.18
N ILE A 440 -12.62 10.22 -21.06
CA ILE A 440 -12.21 11.61 -20.89
C ILE A 440 -11.15 11.97 -21.94
N CYS A 441 -10.14 11.11 -22.16
CA CYS A 441 -9.14 11.32 -23.19
C CYS A 441 -9.77 11.47 -24.59
N SER A 442 -10.81 10.71 -24.89
CA SER A 442 -11.57 10.82 -26.14
C SER A 442 -12.32 12.14 -26.27
N ILE A 443 -12.96 12.60 -25.20
CA ILE A 443 -13.63 13.91 -25.15
C ILE A 443 -12.64 15.04 -25.42
N LEU A 444 -11.47 15.00 -24.77
CA LEU A 444 -10.43 16.03 -24.95
C LEU A 444 -9.89 16.05 -26.38
N ARG A 445 -9.68 14.89 -27.02
CA ARG A 445 -9.29 14.81 -28.44
C ARG A 445 -10.35 15.41 -29.35
N ARG A 446 -11.62 15.08 -29.11
CA ARG A 446 -12.73 15.62 -29.90
C ARG A 446 -12.85 17.15 -29.75
N ALA A 447 -12.67 17.68 -28.54
CA ALA A 447 -12.68 19.12 -28.31
C ALA A 447 -11.53 19.83 -29.05
N ASP A 448 -10.35 19.22 -29.09
CA ASP A 448 -9.19 19.69 -29.85
C ASP A 448 -9.49 19.78 -31.36
N GLU A 449 -10.13 18.75 -31.93
CA GLU A 449 -10.58 18.71 -33.33
C GLU A 449 -11.63 19.77 -33.65
N GLU A 450 -12.54 20.06 -32.72
CA GLU A 450 -13.56 21.12 -32.83
C GLU A 450 -13.02 22.52 -32.48
N GLY A 451 -11.75 22.65 -32.10
CA GLY A 451 -11.10 23.92 -31.76
C GLY A 451 -11.50 24.51 -30.41
N ILE A 452 -12.16 23.75 -29.55
CA ILE A 452 -12.60 24.18 -28.21
C ILE A 452 -11.48 23.91 -27.21
N ARG A 453 -11.05 24.96 -26.51
CA ARG A 453 -9.99 24.90 -25.51
C ARG A 453 -10.54 25.22 -24.13
N PHE A 454 -10.12 24.48 -23.11
CA PHE A 454 -10.34 24.89 -21.72
C PHE A 454 -9.38 26.04 -21.36
N GLY A 455 -9.80 26.90 -20.43
CA GLY A 455 -8.98 28.02 -19.97
C GLY A 455 -7.87 27.58 -19.00
N GLY A 456 -6.80 28.39 -18.90
CA GLY A 456 -5.70 28.17 -17.96
C GLY A 456 -6.03 28.50 -16.50
N ALA A 457 -4.99 28.70 -15.70
CA ALA A 457 -5.12 29.14 -14.32
C ALA A 457 -5.91 30.47 -14.24
N GLY A 458 -6.94 30.53 -13.39
CA GLY A 458 -7.80 31.71 -13.21
C GLY A 458 -8.96 31.84 -14.21
N ALA A 459 -9.13 30.92 -15.17
CA ALA A 459 -10.33 30.90 -16.00
C ALA A 459 -11.60 30.68 -15.15
N PRO A 460 -12.71 31.39 -15.48
CA PRO A 460 -13.97 31.26 -14.74
C PRO A 460 -14.50 29.83 -14.80
N LEU A 461 -15.22 29.43 -13.74
CA LEU A 461 -15.91 28.15 -13.61
C LEU A 461 -17.32 28.35 -13.02
N ASP A 462 -17.80 29.60 -12.96
CA ASP A 462 -19.08 29.97 -12.31
C ASP A 462 -20.32 29.43 -13.04
N ARG A 463 -20.17 28.90 -14.25
CA ARG A 463 -21.26 28.28 -15.01
C ARG A 463 -21.43 26.79 -14.69
N LEU A 464 -20.52 26.20 -13.91
CA LEU A 464 -20.63 24.83 -13.39
C LEU A 464 -21.62 24.73 -12.21
N VAL A 465 -22.92 24.81 -12.52
CA VAL A 465 -24.00 24.89 -11.52
C VAL A 465 -24.86 23.62 -11.44
N HIS A 466 -24.70 22.67 -12.36
CA HIS A 466 -25.52 21.47 -12.38
C HIS A 466 -25.17 20.55 -11.19
N PRO A 467 -26.16 19.89 -10.54
CA PRO A 467 -25.88 19.03 -9.38
C PRO A 467 -24.81 17.96 -9.64
N SER A 468 -24.78 17.35 -10.82
CA SER A 468 -23.77 16.36 -11.22
C SER A 468 -22.37 16.96 -11.42
N GLU A 469 -22.26 18.25 -11.80
CA GLU A 469 -20.98 18.97 -11.84
C GLU A 469 -20.46 19.20 -10.42
N THR A 470 -21.32 19.71 -9.54
CA THR A 470 -21.01 19.94 -8.12
C THR A 470 -20.58 18.66 -7.41
N GLU A 471 -21.27 17.54 -7.66
CA GLU A 471 -20.89 16.24 -7.07
C GLU A 471 -19.50 15.78 -7.54
N LEU A 472 -19.20 15.93 -8.84
CA LEU A 472 -17.88 15.59 -9.37
C LEU A 472 -16.78 16.47 -8.77
N MET A 473 -17.01 17.78 -8.66
CA MET A 473 -16.06 18.70 -8.01
C MET A 473 -15.82 18.34 -6.54
N ARG A 474 -16.87 17.93 -5.81
CA ARG A 474 -16.73 17.47 -4.42
C ARG A 474 -15.90 16.19 -4.32
N LYS A 475 -16.12 15.23 -5.23
CA LYS A 475 -15.28 14.02 -5.29
C LYS A 475 -13.83 14.34 -5.60
N LEU A 476 -13.55 15.35 -6.43
CA LEU A 476 -12.17 15.82 -6.63
C LEU A 476 -11.58 16.41 -5.34
N ALA A 477 -12.37 17.17 -4.58
CA ALA A 477 -11.93 17.74 -3.30
C ALA A 477 -11.59 16.67 -2.26
N ASP A 478 -12.37 15.59 -2.19
CA ASP A 478 -12.15 14.48 -1.26
C ASP A 478 -10.74 13.84 -1.43
N TYR A 479 -10.12 13.97 -2.62
CA TYR A 479 -8.82 13.37 -2.90
C TYR A 479 -7.70 13.87 -1.97
N GLU A 480 -7.74 15.16 -1.61
CA GLU A 480 -6.74 15.78 -0.72
C GLU A 480 -6.74 15.19 0.69
N GLU A 481 -7.86 14.59 1.12
CA GLU A 481 -8.00 13.92 2.41
C GLU A 481 -7.73 12.41 2.27
N VAL A 482 -8.22 11.81 1.19
CA VAL A 482 -8.18 10.36 0.97
C VAL A 482 -6.75 9.83 0.84
N VAL A 483 -5.85 10.55 0.14
CA VAL A 483 -4.46 10.09 -0.06
C VAL A 483 -3.67 10.07 1.25
N PRO A 484 -3.60 11.16 2.04
CA PRO A 484 -2.92 11.15 3.33
C PRO A 484 -3.52 10.16 4.32
N GLU A 485 -4.85 10.02 4.35
CA GLU A 485 -5.51 9.07 5.25
C GLU A 485 -5.21 7.61 4.85
N ALA A 486 -5.26 7.28 3.56
CA ALA A 486 -4.89 5.97 3.05
C ALA A 486 -3.42 5.64 3.36
N ALA A 487 -2.52 6.60 3.22
CA ALA A 487 -1.12 6.44 3.59
C ALA A 487 -0.97 6.19 5.09
N HIS A 488 -1.58 7.02 5.94
CA HIS A 488 -1.53 6.88 7.40
C HIS A 488 -2.00 5.50 7.88
N LEU A 489 -3.11 5.02 7.31
CA LEU A 489 -3.72 3.73 7.67
C LEU A 489 -3.13 2.52 6.94
N ARG A 490 -2.16 2.72 6.03
CA ARG A 490 -1.64 1.65 5.15
C ARG A 490 -2.76 0.98 4.33
N ALA A 491 -3.75 1.74 3.91
CA ALA A 491 -5.02 1.23 3.41
C ALA A 491 -5.25 1.55 1.92
N PRO A 492 -4.50 0.91 0.99
CA PRO A 492 -4.62 1.19 -0.45
C PRO A 492 -6.02 0.93 -1.02
N GLN A 493 -6.80 0.05 -0.39
CA GLN A 493 -8.21 -0.18 -0.76
C GLN A 493 -9.10 1.06 -0.65
N ARG A 494 -8.70 2.07 0.13
CA ARG A 494 -9.41 3.35 0.20
C ARG A 494 -9.26 4.13 -1.11
N ILE A 495 -8.09 4.04 -1.77
CA ILE A 495 -7.86 4.64 -3.09
C ILE A 495 -8.67 3.90 -4.16
N ALA A 496 -8.69 2.56 -4.13
CA ALA A 496 -9.48 1.77 -5.08
C ALA A 496 -10.98 2.12 -5.00
N ARG A 497 -11.53 2.20 -3.78
CA ARG A 497 -12.91 2.66 -3.58
C ARG A 497 -13.13 4.09 -4.05
N TYR A 498 -12.21 5.00 -3.71
CA TYR A 498 -12.32 6.40 -4.10
C TYR A 498 -12.36 6.58 -5.62
N VAL A 499 -11.46 5.91 -6.36
CA VAL A 499 -11.37 6.08 -7.81
C VAL A 499 -12.56 5.45 -8.53
N ASP A 500 -13.13 4.37 -7.99
CA ASP A 500 -14.40 3.80 -8.44
C ASP A 500 -15.57 4.80 -8.26
N GLU A 501 -15.68 5.41 -7.08
CA GLU A 501 -16.68 6.45 -6.81
C GLU A 501 -16.50 7.70 -7.69
N LEU A 502 -15.26 8.11 -7.96
CA LEU A 502 -14.94 9.22 -8.86
C LEU A 502 -15.33 8.91 -10.30
N ALA A 503 -15.05 7.70 -10.79
CA ALA A 503 -15.51 7.22 -12.10
C ALA A 503 -17.05 7.17 -12.18
N GLY A 504 -17.72 6.78 -11.08
CA GLY A 504 -19.17 6.91 -10.88
C GLY A 504 -19.68 8.34 -11.05
N ALA A 505 -19.09 9.29 -10.33
CA ALA A 505 -19.47 10.70 -10.40
C ALA A 505 -19.23 11.28 -11.80
N PHE A 506 -18.12 10.92 -12.45
CA PHE A 506 -17.85 11.31 -13.83
C PHE A 506 -18.89 10.76 -14.80
N SER A 507 -19.27 9.49 -14.67
CA SER A 507 -20.29 8.88 -15.53
C SER A 507 -21.66 9.56 -15.38
N ALA A 508 -22.02 9.97 -14.16
CA ALA A 508 -23.23 10.76 -13.92
C ALA A 508 -23.14 12.16 -14.57
N PHE A 509 -22.04 12.87 -14.36
CA PHE A 509 -21.76 14.15 -15.03
C PHE A 509 -21.85 14.03 -16.56
N TYR A 510 -21.19 13.05 -17.15
CA TYR A 510 -21.18 12.87 -18.61
C TYR A 510 -22.56 12.55 -19.19
N ARG A 511 -23.39 11.82 -18.45
CA ARG A 511 -24.78 11.51 -18.84
C ARG A 511 -25.67 12.76 -18.80
N ASP A 512 -25.55 13.55 -17.73
CA ASP A 512 -26.48 14.65 -17.46
C ASP A 512 -26.03 15.99 -18.10
N CYS A 513 -24.73 16.15 -18.34
CA CYS A 513 -24.10 17.39 -18.80
C CYS A 513 -23.35 17.17 -20.11
N LYS A 514 -23.86 17.73 -21.21
CA LYS A 514 -23.17 17.69 -22.51
C LYS A 514 -21.86 18.50 -22.44
N VAL A 515 -20.72 17.83 -22.52
CA VAL A 515 -19.39 18.47 -22.39
C VAL A 515 -19.05 19.35 -23.59
N ILE A 516 -19.26 18.85 -24.81
CA ILE A 516 -19.01 19.58 -26.05
C ILE A 516 -20.35 20.00 -26.64
N SER A 517 -20.59 21.31 -26.72
CA SER A 517 -21.83 21.90 -27.21
C SER A 517 -21.58 23.17 -28.01
N GLU A 518 -22.66 23.76 -28.54
CA GLU A 518 -22.60 25.05 -29.24
C GLU A 518 -22.18 26.20 -28.31
N ASP A 519 -22.41 26.04 -26.99
CA ASP A 519 -21.93 26.96 -25.97
C ASP A 519 -20.45 26.65 -25.66
N THR A 520 -19.57 27.31 -26.40
CA THR A 520 -18.12 27.05 -26.33
C THR A 520 -17.50 27.47 -25.00
N GLU A 521 -18.05 28.49 -24.34
CA GLU A 521 -17.59 28.94 -23.02
C GLU A 521 -17.93 27.91 -21.93
N LEU A 522 -19.18 27.45 -21.86
CA LEU A 522 -19.55 26.38 -20.92
C LEU A 522 -18.80 25.06 -21.24
N SER A 523 -18.60 24.79 -22.52
CA SER A 523 -17.80 23.64 -22.94
C SER A 523 -16.36 23.76 -22.45
N ALA A 524 -15.76 24.94 -22.47
CA ALA A 524 -14.41 25.18 -21.94
C ALA A 524 -14.32 24.90 -20.43
N GLU A 525 -15.31 25.32 -19.63
CA GLU A 525 -15.37 25.05 -18.18
C GLU A 525 -15.51 23.55 -17.90
N ARG A 526 -16.43 22.88 -18.59
CA ARG A 526 -16.64 21.43 -18.47
C ARG A 526 -15.42 20.63 -18.91
N LEU A 527 -14.70 21.09 -19.93
CA LEU A 527 -13.44 20.48 -20.34
C LEU A 527 -12.37 20.62 -19.26
N LYS A 528 -12.32 21.73 -18.52
CA LYS A 528 -11.40 21.87 -17.38
C LYS A 528 -11.74 20.88 -16.25
N LEU A 529 -13.03 20.69 -15.96
CA LEU A 529 -13.50 19.65 -15.03
C LEU A 529 -13.11 18.23 -15.49
N CYS A 530 -13.23 17.96 -16.80
CA CYS A 530 -12.73 16.72 -17.40
C CYS A 530 -11.22 16.56 -17.21
N VAL A 531 -10.41 17.60 -17.43
CA VAL A 531 -8.94 17.54 -17.26
C VAL A 531 -8.56 17.24 -15.81
N ALA A 532 -9.19 17.93 -14.84
CA ALA A 532 -9.00 17.65 -13.42
C ALA A 532 -9.32 16.18 -13.09
N THR A 533 -10.48 15.71 -13.56
CA THR A 533 -10.91 14.31 -13.36
C THR A 533 -9.97 13.30 -13.99
N LYS A 534 -9.51 13.53 -15.23
CA LYS A 534 -8.52 12.69 -15.91
C LYS A 534 -7.27 12.54 -15.05
N ARG A 535 -6.72 13.66 -14.57
CA ARG A 535 -5.47 13.71 -13.81
C ARG A 535 -5.60 12.99 -12.48
N VAL A 536 -6.69 13.21 -11.75
CA VAL A 536 -6.93 12.52 -10.46
C VAL A 536 -7.13 11.02 -10.64
N ILE A 537 -7.89 10.58 -11.67
CA ILE A 537 -8.03 9.14 -11.96
C ILE A 537 -6.66 8.52 -12.28
N ALA A 538 -5.86 9.18 -13.14
CA ALA A 538 -4.55 8.69 -13.51
C ALA A 538 -3.60 8.60 -12.30
N ASP A 539 -3.62 9.60 -11.42
CA ASP A 539 -2.78 9.61 -10.21
C ASP A 539 -3.22 8.53 -9.20
N ALA A 540 -4.53 8.37 -8.98
CA ALA A 540 -5.09 7.33 -8.11
C ALA A 540 -4.78 5.91 -8.62
N LEU A 541 -4.88 5.68 -9.93
CA LEU A 541 -4.45 4.41 -10.54
C LEU A 541 -2.94 4.20 -10.39
N GLY A 542 -2.14 5.25 -10.60
CA GLY A 542 -0.68 5.22 -10.39
C GLY A 542 -0.28 4.86 -8.95
N LEU A 543 -0.99 5.38 -7.95
CA LEU A 543 -0.80 5.01 -6.54
C LEU A 543 -1.04 3.51 -6.29
N LEU A 544 -1.95 2.89 -7.03
CA LEU A 544 -2.22 1.45 -6.99
C LEU A 544 -1.26 0.64 -7.89
N GLY A 545 -0.37 1.30 -8.64
CA GLY A 545 0.49 0.70 -9.66
C GLY A 545 -0.31 0.09 -10.82
N VAL A 546 -1.42 0.72 -11.18
CA VAL A 546 -2.29 0.32 -12.30
C VAL A 546 -2.19 1.37 -13.39
N THR A 547 -2.18 0.98 -14.66
CA THR A 547 -2.08 1.96 -15.75
C THR A 547 -3.38 2.72 -15.99
N ALA A 548 -3.27 3.93 -16.55
CA ALA A 548 -4.39 4.76 -16.96
C ALA A 548 -4.41 4.91 -18.51
N PRO A 549 -5.01 3.96 -19.26
CA PRO A 549 -4.94 3.97 -20.72
C PRO A 549 -5.70 5.17 -21.32
N GLU A 550 -5.14 5.79 -22.36
CA GLU A 550 -5.78 6.91 -23.06
C GLU A 550 -6.81 6.47 -24.13
N ARG A 551 -6.83 5.15 -24.43
CA ARG A 551 -7.71 4.47 -25.38
C ARG A 551 -7.97 3.06 -24.90
N MET A 552 -9.24 2.62 -24.95
CA MET A 552 -9.70 1.26 -24.64
C MET A 552 -10.79 0.83 -25.61
#